data_AF-A0A7X6JYQ4-F1
#
_entry.id   AF-A0A7X6JYQ4-F1
#
_cell.length_a   1.000
_cell.length_b   1.000
_cell.length_c   1.000
_cell.angle_alpha   90.00
_cell.angle_beta   90.00
_cell.angle_gamma   90.00
#
_symmetry.space_group_name_H-M   'P 1'
#
loop_
_entity.id
_entity.type
_entity.pdbx_description
1 polymer ?
#
loop_
_entity_poly.entity_id
_entity_poly.type
_entity_poly.pdbx_seq_one_letter_code
_entity_poly.pdbx_strand_id
1 'polypeptide(L)'
;MATYYIVSKNQKPLGPNEIRAGDTIEVNEGDVFIFTSAANADTKFETPDNSPTSFEIKILESNANDFDIEIKVNLTVDIAIAHEVAAANVDIKADDADSVTLTAGNNVTLGKYEGSKDGSDVLAFGNNFKTDEDIKTHGGDDVITFGDNANVQHIETGDGNDSVQAGNGLIAVDIKTGDGADAIELGDDAFLDDIDTGKGNDTVVLGDDFTGDHVETKDGDDLVFIGSGATIDDLDGGNGSDTLVSQTDIANTSGFENVICFVRGTLILTENGYVPVEDLREGDILITLDHGPQPIRWIASSQTMAFGSHAPVRIRRGKFGNARDLWVSQQHRMLVADWRSDFFFGLNEVLCSAKHLVDDKDVEIVTGGVVEYFHVMLDRHEIIFAEGTATESFFPGDVGLAVLSTSARRDLYARFPKLIDGSEVYGDLARPTVARWEGTLLAA
;
A
#
# COMPACT_ATOMS: atom_id res chain seq x y z
N MET A 1 -29.55 1.57 -28.28
CA MET A 1 -29.99 2.28 -27.06
C MET A 1 -31.50 2.29 -26.95
N ALA A 2 -32.04 1.10 -26.75
CA ALA A 2 -33.39 0.96 -26.22
C ALA A 2 -33.31 0.95 -24.68
N THR A 3 -34.40 1.35 -24.04
CA THR A 3 -34.55 1.24 -22.59
C THR A 3 -35.65 0.24 -22.31
N TYR A 4 -35.32 -0.77 -21.49
CA TYR A 4 -36.20 -1.85 -21.11
C TYR A 4 -36.44 -1.85 -19.59
N TYR A 5 -37.62 -2.30 -19.18
CA TYR A 5 -38.00 -2.43 -17.77
C TYR A 5 -38.09 -3.90 -17.39
N ILE A 6 -37.27 -4.34 -16.44
CA ILE A 6 -37.34 -5.69 -15.88
C ILE A 6 -38.43 -5.71 -14.80
N VAL A 7 -39.46 -6.50 -15.05
CA VAL A 7 -40.67 -6.57 -14.22
C VAL A 7 -40.88 -7.99 -13.67
N SER A 8 -41.91 -8.20 -12.84
CA SER A 8 -42.17 -9.51 -12.24
C SER A 8 -42.31 -10.63 -13.28
N LYS A 9 -41.78 -11.83 -12.97
CA LYS A 9 -41.88 -13.02 -13.84
C LYS A 9 -43.32 -13.40 -14.24
N ASN A 10 -44.29 -13.01 -13.40
CA ASN A 10 -45.70 -13.33 -13.59
C ASN A 10 -46.50 -12.20 -14.27
N GLN A 11 -45.86 -11.09 -14.66
CA GLN A 11 -46.53 -9.94 -15.25
C GLN A 11 -47.19 -10.26 -16.59
N LYS A 12 -48.52 -10.07 -16.67
CA LYS A 12 -49.33 -10.22 -17.88
C LYS A 12 -50.52 -9.25 -17.88
N PRO A 13 -50.80 -8.56 -19.00
CA PRO A 13 -49.95 -8.45 -20.19
C PRO A 13 -48.68 -7.64 -19.92
N LEU A 14 -47.66 -7.76 -20.77
CA LEU A 14 -46.51 -6.87 -20.74
C LEU A 14 -46.87 -5.54 -21.42
N GLY A 15 -46.39 -4.44 -20.83
CA GLY A 15 -46.36 -3.13 -21.44
C GLY A 15 -45.29 -3.00 -22.52
N PRO A 16 -45.23 -1.86 -23.22
CA PRO A 16 -44.15 -1.57 -24.16
C PRO A 16 -42.79 -1.58 -23.45
N ASN A 17 -41.81 -2.27 -24.04
CA ASN A 17 -40.44 -2.40 -23.52
C ASN A 17 -40.31 -3.05 -22.12
N GLU A 18 -41.34 -3.74 -21.64
CA GLU A 18 -41.23 -4.57 -20.43
C GLU A 18 -40.71 -5.97 -20.78
N ILE A 19 -39.72 -6.44 -20.03
CA ILE A 19 -39.15 -7.78 -20.10
C ILE A 19 -39.40 -8.46 -18.75
N ARG A 20 -39.71 -9.76 -18.76
CA ARG A 20 -39.93 -10.50 -17.50
C ARG A 20 -38.59 -10.82 -16.85
N ALA A 21 -38.51 -10.62 -15.55
CA ALA A 21 -37.51 -11.28 -14.72
C ALA A 21 -37.60 -12.80 -14.90
N GLY A 22 -36.46 -13.51 -14.85
CA GLY A 22 -36.40 -14.94 -15.14
C GLY A 22 -36.00 -15.28 -16.59
N ASP A 23 -35.98 -14.29 -17.48
CA ASP A 23 -35.61 -14.50 -18.89
C ASP A 23 -34.08 -14.35 -19.08
N THR A 24 -33.56 -15.00 -20.11
CA THR A 24 -32.23 -14.69 -20.67
C THR A 24 -32.40 -13.58 -21.70
N ILE A 25 -31.63 -12.51 -21.54
CA ILE A 25 -31.76 -11.25 -22.28
C ILE A 25 -30.55 -11.09 -23.19
N GLU A 26 -30.81 -11.09 -24.49
CA GLU A 26 -29.85 -10.69 -25.51
C GLU A 26 -29.66 -9.17 -25.47
N VAL A 27 -28.44 -8.72 -25.23
CA VAL A 27 -28.09 -7.29 -25.17
C VAL A 27 -27.50 -6.79 -26.48
N ASN A 28 -27.77 -5.52 -26.81
CA ASN A 28 -27.08 -4.82 -27.89
C ASN A 28 -26.34 -3.61 -27.32
N GLU A 29 -25.38 -3.12 -28.10
CA GLU A 29 -24.55 -1.96 -27.74
C GLU A 29 -25.38 -0.74 -27.30
N GLY A 30 -25.12 -0.30 -26.07
CA GLY A 30 -25.73 0.84 -25.40
C GLY A 30 -27.19 0.65 -24.99
N ASP A 31 -27.69 -0.59 -24.91
CA ASP A 31 -29.00 -0.85 -24.30
C ASP A 31 -28.99 -0.56 -22.78
N VAL A 32 -30.15 -0.18 -22.25
CA VAL A 32 -30.33 0.19 -20.83
C VAL A 32 -31.45 -0.65 -20.24
N PHE A 33 -31.19 -1.34 -19.13
CA PHE A 33 -32.16 -2.17 -18.43
C PHE A 33 -32.43 -1.63 -17.04
N ILE A 34 -33.69 -1.31 -16.76
CA ILE A 34 -34.11 -0.75 -15.47
C ILE A 34 -34.83 -1.84 -14.69
N PHE A 35 -34.25 -2.30 -13.58
CA PHE A 35 -34.92 -3.20 -12.65
C PHE A 35 -35.95 -2.41 -11.85
N THR A 36 -37.22 -2.81 -11.98
CA THR A 36 -38.31 -2.25 -11.20
C THR A 36 -38.35 -2.89 -9.82
N SER A 37 -39.03 -2.24 -8.87
CA SER A 37 -39.33 -2.79 -7.54
C SER A 37 -40.15 -4.11 -7.56
N ALA A 38 -40.69 -4.52 -8.72
CA ALA A 38 -41.45 -5.74 -8.91
C ALA A 38 -40.64 -6.92 -9.48
N ALA A 39 -39.40 -6.70 -9.94
CA ALA A 39 -38.52 -7.78 -10.41
C ALA A 39 -38.26 -8.79 -9.29
N ASN A 40 -38.32 -10.09 -9.57
CA ASN A 40 -38.41 -11.13 -8.55
C ASN A 40 -37.92 -12.52 -8.99
N ALA A 41 -36.99 -12.55 -9.95
CA ALA A 41 -36.40 -13.77 -10.47
C ALA A 41 -35.09 -13.48 -11.18
N ASP A 42 -34.20 -14.46 -11.15
CA ASP A 42 -32.85 -14.36 -11.69
C ASP A 42 -32.90 -13.97 -13.16
N THR A 43 -32.08 -12.98 -13.55
CA THR A 43 -32.09 -12.45 -14.91
C THR A 43 -30.67 -12.49 -15.46
N LYS A 44 -30.51 -13.13 -16.62
CA LYS A 44 -29.22 -13.38 -17.26
C LYS A 44 -29.06 -12.51 -18.49
N PHE A 45 -27.93 -11.83 -18.63
CA PHE A 45 -27.57 -11.03 -19.81
C PHE A 45 -26.51 -11.75 -20.64
N GLU A 46 -26.72 -11.82 -21.95
CA GLU A 46 -25.77 -12.42 -22.90
C GLU A 46 -25.75 -11.67 -24.24
N THR A 47 -24.65 -11.77 -24.97
CA THR A 47 -24.53 -11.23 -26.33
C THR A 47 -25.03 -12.26 -27.36
N PRO A 48 -25.81 -11.86 -28.39
CA PRO A 48 -26.42 -12.79 -29.33
C PRO A 48 -25.40 -13.62 -30.14
N ASP A 49 -24.23 -13.05 -30.42
CA ASP A 49 -23.21 -13.59 -31.32
C ASP A 49 -21.84 -13.74 -30.65
N ASN A 50 -21.80 -13.64 -29.32
CA ASN A 50 -20.57 -13.65 -28.54
C ASN A 50 -19.61 -12.49 -28.90
N SER A 51 -20.15 -11.39 -29.46
CA SER A 51 -19.38 -10.18 -29.74
C SER A 51 -19.26 -9.29 -28.49
N PRO A 52 -18.11 -8.61 -28.28
CA PRO A 52 -17.95 -7.63 -27.21
C PRO A 52 -19.06 -6.58 -27.27
N THR A 53 -19.80 -6.44 -26.18
CA THR A 53 -20.97 -5.54 -26.11
C THR A 53 -21.00 -4.79 -24.78
N SER A 54 -21.19 -3.47 -24.85
CA SER A 54 -21.36 -2.61 -23.68
C SER A 54 -22.83 -2.25 -23.45
N PHE A 55 -23.29 -2.28 -22.19
CA PHE A 55 -24.67 -1.93 -21.84
C PHE A 55 -24.80 -1.41 -20.40
N GLU A 56 -25.99 -0.91 -20.03
CA GLU A 56 -26.23 -0.31 -18.72
C GLU A 56 -27.37 -1.01 -17.97
N ILE A 57 -27.20 -1.21 -16.66
CA ILE A 57 -28.22 -1.66 -15.72
C ILE A 57 -28.52 -0.55 -14.71
N LYS A 58 -29.80 -0.31 -14.41
CA LYS A 58 -30.23 0.65 -13.38
C LYS A 58 -31.13 0.01 -12.35
N ILE A 59 -30.84 0.28 -11.08
CA ILE A 59 -31.72 -0.03 -9.95
C ILE A 59 -32.10 1.30 -9.30
N LEU A 60 -33.30 1.79 -9.63
CA LEU A 60 -33.75 3.13 -9.24
C LEU A 60 -34.67 3.13 -8.02
N GLU A 61 -35.19 1.97 -7.65
CA GLU A 61 -36.15 1.78 -6.57
C GLU A 61 -35.75 0.57 -5.72
N SER A 62 -36.04 0.63 -4.42
CA SER A 62 -35.83 -0.50 -3.50
C SER A 62 -36.57 -1.75 -3.97
N ASN A 63 -35.90 -2.90 -3.84
CA ASN A 63 -36.45 -4.19 -4.18
C ASN A 63 -36.13 -5.20 -3.06
N ALA A 64 -37.19 -5.74 -2.46
CA ALA A 64 -37.07 -6.69 -1.36
C ALA A 64 -37.09 -8.17 -1.82
N ASN A 65 -37.28 -8.41 -3.12
CA ASN A 65 -37.28 -9.75 -3.67
C ASN A 65 -35.84 -10.26 -3.77
N ASP A 66 -35.73 -11.58 -3.64
CA ASP A 66 -34.50 -12.35 -3.70
C ASP A 66 -34.28 -12.86 -5.14
N PHE A 67 -33.22 -12.37 -5.80
CA PHE A 67 -32.83 -12.79 -7.15
C PHE A 67 -31.40 -12.35 -7.55
N ASP A 68 -30.86 -13.06 -8.53
CA ASP A 68 -29.56 -12.78 -9.12
C ASP A 68 -29.66 -11.93 -10.40
N ILE A 69 -28.68 -11.06 -10.61
CA ILE A 69 -28.36 -10.43 -11.89
C ILE A 69 -27.08 -11.08 -12.42
N GLU A 70 -27.19 -11.90 -13.46
CA GLU A 70 -26.07 -12.67 -14.01
C GLU A 70 -25.58 -12.04 -15.34
N ILE A 71 -24.30 -11.70 -15.41
CA ILE A 71 -23.65 -11.11 -16.59
C ILE A 71 -22.70 -12.14 -17.21
N LYS A 72 -22.84 -12.42 -18.50
CA LYS A 72 -22.00 -13.39 -19.24
C LYS A 72 -20.80 -12.73 -19.93
N VAL A 73 -19.94 -13.60 -20.42
CA VAL A 73 -18.78 -13.36 -21.29
C VAL A 73 -19.03 -12.41 -22.48
N ASN A 74 -17.98 -11.65 -22.81
CA ASN A 74 -17.94 -10.60 -23.83
C ASN A 74 -18.86 -9.41 -23.51
N LEU A 75 -19.13 -9.16 -22.24
CA LEU A 75 -19.95 -8.03 -21.79
C LEU A 75 -19.14 -7.10 -20.89
N THR A 76 -19.21 -5.81 -21.20
CA THR A 76 -18.84 -4.72 -20.30
C THR A 76 -20.12 -4.06 -19.82
N VAL A 77 -20.28 -3.87 -18.51
CA VAL A 77 -21.54 -3.37 -17.95
C VAL A 77 -21.34 -2.20 -16.98
N ASP A 78 -22.14 -1.15 -17.19
CA ASP A 78 -22.29 -0.05 -16.25
C ASP A 78 -23.55 -0.30 -15.40
N ILE A 79 -23.40 -0.51 -14.09
CA ILE A 79 -24.48 -0.71 -13.15
C ILE A 79 -24.62 0.53 -12.27
N ALA A 80 -25.79 1.16 -12.29
CA ALA A 80 -26.09 2.34 -11.47
C ALA A 80 -27.23 2.07 -10.48
N ILE A 81 -26.95 2.17 -9.19
CA ILE A 81 -27.92 2.07 -8.10
C ILE A 81 -28.16 3.47 -7.52
N ALA A 82 -29.41 3.92 -7.55
CA ALA A 82 -29.78 5.22 -7.03
C ALA A 82 -29.62 5.31 -5.51
N HIS A 83 -29.57 6.53 -4.97
CA HIS A 83 -29.57 6.77 -3.53
C HIS A 83 -30.83 6.20 -2.86
N GLU A 84 -30.73 5.84 -1.57
CA GLU A 84 -31.85 5.34 -0.74
C GLU A 84 -32.49 4.04 -1.26
N VAL A 85 -31.76 3.26 -2.06
CA VAL A 85 -32.24 1.98 -2.60
C VAL A 85 -31.87 0.85 -1.66
N ALA A 86 -32.88 0.14 -1.17
CA ALA A 86 -32.71 -1.10 -0.41
C ALA A 86 -32.84 -2.31 -1.34
N ALA A 87 -31.72 -2.93 -1.67
CA ALA A 87 -31.59 -4.10 -2.54
C ALA A 87 -30.73 -5.21 -1.89
N ALA A 88 -30.87 -5.40 -0.57
CA ALA A 88 -30.09 -6.36 0.21
C ALA A 88 -30.22 -7.83 -0.21
N ASN A 89 -31.23 -8.17 -1.02
CA ASN A 89 -31.44 -9.52 -1.56
C ASN A 89 -31.24 -9.56 -3.09
N VAL A 90 -30.58 -8.56 -3.66
CA VAL A 90 -30.25 -8.52 -5.08
C VAL A 90 -28.76 -8.74 -5.21
N ASP A 91 -28.40 -9.91 -5.73
CA ASP A 91 -27.02 -10.29 -5.94
C ASP A 91 -26.60 -9.95 -7.37
N ILE A 92 -25.36 -9.52 -7.55
CA ILE A 92 -24.74 -9.29 -8.86
C ILE A 92 -23.65 -10.33 -9.06
N LYS A 93 -23.74 -11.10 -10.15
CA LYS A 93 -22.79 -12.16 -10.51
C LYS A 93 -22.24 -11.91 -11.90
N ALA A 94 -21.00 -11.47 -11.96
CA ALA A 94 -20.32 -11.04 -13.18
C ALA A 94 -19.05 -11.83 -13.46
N ASP A 95 -18.86 -13.03 -12.89
CA ASP A 95 -17.64 -13.84 -13.01
C ASP A 95 -17.20 -14.07 -14.46
N ASP A 96 -18.15 -14.15 -15.38
CA ASP A 96 -17.87 -14.38 -16.80
C ASP A 96 -17.67 -13.08 -17.59
N ALA A 97 -18.00 -11.90 -17.04
CA ALA A 97 -17.96 -10.62 -17.73
C ALA A 97 -16.53 -10.21 -18.13
N ASP A 98 -16.41 -9.25 -19.04
CA ASP A 98 -15.11 -8.68 -19.43
C ASP A 98 -14.67 -7.57 -18.45
N SER A 99 -15.63 -6.80 -17.93
CA SER A 99 -15.43 -5.82 -16.84
C SER A 99 -16.76 -5.24 -16.35
N VAL A 100 -16.77 -4.73 -15.12
CA VAL A 100 -17.93 -4.11 -14.48
C VAL A 100 -17.58 -2.74 -13.93
N THR A 101 -18.44 -1.75 -14.18
CA THR A 101 -18.46 -0.50 -13.41
C THR A 101 -19.75 -0.45 -12.58
N LEU A 102 -19.66 -0.51 -11.26
CA LEU A 102 -20.79 -0.40 -10.35
C LEU A 102 -20.73 0.91 -9.57
N THR A 103 -21.75 1.75 -9.70
CA THR A 103 -21.91 2.95 -8.88
C THR A 103 -23.19 2.87 -8.05
N ALA A 104 -23.07 2.97 -6.73
CA ALA A 104 -24.20 3.08 -5.83
C ALA A 104 -24.21 4.42 -5.10
N GLY A 105 -25.38 5.05 -5.02
CA GLY A 105 -25.55 6.27 -4.23
C GLY A 105 -25.47 6.05 -2.72
N ASN A 106 -25.66 7.13 -1.97
CA ASN A 106 -25.76 7.10 -0.51
C ASN A 106 -26.96 6.26 -0.02
N ASN A 107 -26.82 5.67 1.16
CA ASN A 107 -27.86 4.91 1.86
C ASN A 107 -28.39 3.73 1.03
N VAL A 108 -27.51 3.08 0.28
CA VAL A 108 -27.83 1.88 -0.49
C VAL A 108 -27.50 0.64 0.31
N THR A 109 -28.37 -0.37 0.25
CA THR A 109 -28.02 -1.73 0.66
C THR A 109 -28.00 -2.64 -0.56
N LEU A 110 -26.99 -3.47 -0.71
CA LEU A 110 -26.88 -4.47 -1.78
C LEU A 110 -26.74 -5.87 -1.16
N GLY A 111 -27.10 -6.91 -1.92
CA GLY A 111 -26.72 -8.28 -1.58
C GLY A 111 -25.25 -8.54 -1.90
N LYS A 112 -24.97 -9.74 -2.35
CA LYS A 112 -23.62 -10.17 -2.73
C LYS A 112 -23.18 -9.53 -4.05
N TYR A 113 -21.90 -9.21 -4.15
CA TYR A 113 -21.28 -8.80 -5.41
C TYR A 113 -20.11 -9.74 -5.76
N GLU A 114 -20.17 -10.33 -6.96
CA GLU A 114 -19.08 -11.06 -7.60
C GLU A 114 -18.76 -10.38 -8.94
N GLY A 115 -17.55 -9.82 -9.03
CA GLY A 115 -17.02 -9.08 -10.16
C GLY A 115 -16.54 -9.97 -11.30
N SER A 116 -15.88 -9.35 -12.27
CA SER A 116 -15.33 -10.05 -13.42
C SER A 116 -14.10 -10.86 -13.03
N LYS A 117 -13.90 -12.05 -13.61
CA LYS A 117 -12.85 -12.95 -13.12
C LYS A 117 -11.42 -12.48 -13.40
N ASP A 118 -11.20 -11.87 -14.57
CA ASP A 118 -9.88 -11.50 -15.09
C ASP A 118 -9.82 -10.02 -15.54
N GLY A 119 -10.90 -9.27 -15.35
CA GLY A 119 -11.07 -7.92 -15.88
C GLY A 119 -11.13 -6.86 -14.79
N SER A 120 -10.57 -5.68 -15.08
CA SER A 120 -10.59 -4.56 -14.15
C SER A 120 -12.00 -4.04 -13.90
N ASP A 121 -12.44 -4.11 -12.66
CA ASP A 121 -13.69 -3.61 -12.16
C ASP A 121 -13.54 -2.26 -11.44
N VAL A 122 -14.58 -1.42 -11.51
CA VAL A 122 -14.63 -0.13 -10.81
C VAL A 122 -15.92 -0.04 -10.00
N LEU A 123 -15.78 -0.06 -8.68
CA LEU A 123 -16.88 -0.03 -7.72
C LEU A 123 -16.83 1.30 -6.93
N ALA A 124 -17.90 2.07 -6.97
CA ALA A 124 -18.02 3.34 -6.25
C ALA A 124 -19.31 3.39 -5.45
N PHE A 125 -19.20 3.30 -4.13
CA PHE A 125 -20.29 3.27 -3.17
C PHE A 125 -20.36 4.58 -2.37
N GLY A 126 -21.55 5.18 -2.31
CA GLY A 126 -21.76 6.40 -1.53
C GLY A 126 -21.77 6.19 -0.01
N ASN A 127 -22.07 7.25 0.73
CA ASN A 127 -22.09 7.22 2.19
C ASN A 127 -23.18 6.28 2.74
N ASN A 128 -22.90 5.61 3.85
CA ASN A 128 -23.77 4.63 4.51
C ASN A 128 -24.17 3.44 3.61
N PHE A 129 -23.33 3.08 2.63
CA PHE A 129 -23.51 1.85 1.87
C PHE A 129 -23.46 0.63 2.80
N LYS A 130 -24.30 -0.39 2.57
CA LYS A 130 -24.27 -1.62 3.36
C LYS A 130 -24.41 -2.88 2.54
N THR A 131 -23.73 -3.93 2.95
CA THR A 131 -24.04 -5.31 2.56
C THR A 131 -23.78 -6.24 3.73
N ASP A 132 -24.62 -7.27 3.88
CA ASP A 132 -24.42 -8.35 4.85
C ASP A 132 -23.68 -9.54 4.19
N GLU A 133 -23.17 -9.36 2.96
CA GLU A 133 -22.49 -10.35 2.14
C GLU A 133 -21.12 -9.83 1.65
N ASP A 134 -20.39 -10.68 0.95
CA ASP A 134 -19.06 -10.36 0.43
C ASP A 134 -19.11 -9.46 -0.82
N ILE A 135 -18.05 -8.66 -0.99
CA ILE A 135 -17.72 -7.96 -2.23
C ILE A 135 -16.43 -8.59 -2.77
N LYS A 136 -16.52 -9.24 -3.93
CA LYS A 136 -15.38 -9.88 -4.59
C LYS A 136 -15.17 -9.33 -5.99
N THR A 137 -13.95 -8.94 -6.34
CA THR A 137 -13.61 -8.51 -7.72
C THR A 137 -12.69 -9.48 -8.46
N HIS A 138 -12.15 -10.49 -7.77
CA HIS A 138 -11.38 -11.62 -8.30
C HIS A 138 -10.02 -11.32 -8.92
N GLY A 139 -9.95 -10.61 -10.03
CA GLY A 139 -8.66 -10.33 -10.62
C GLY A 139 -8.75 -9.40 -11.81
N GLY A 140 -7.63 -8.80 -12.16
CA GLY A 140 -7.61 -7.53 -12.87
C GLY A 140 -7.14 -6.43 -11.92
N ASP A 141 -6.79 -5.26 -12.45
CA ASP A 141 -6.46 -4.10 -11.60
C ASP A 141 -7.78 -3.42 -11.19
N ASP A 142 -8.26 -3.68 -9.97
CA ASP A 142 -9.58 -3.27 -9.51
C ASP A 142 -9.57 -2.00 -8.65
N VAL A 143 -10.66 -1.23 -8.68
CA VAL A 143 -10.83 -0.04 -7.84
C VAL A 143 -12.14 -0.11 -7.09
N ILE A 144 -12.07 -0.11 -5.76
CA ILE A 144 -13.22 -0.04 -4.87
C ILE A 144 -13.14 1.23 -4.03
N THR A 145 -14.19 2.05 -4.06
CA THR A 145 -14.29 3.27 -3.26
C THR A 145 -15.56 3.29 -2.46
N PHE A 146 -15.46 3.52 -1.15
CA PHE A 146 -16.58 3.74 -0.24
C PHE A 146 -16.61 5.19 0.26
N GLY A 147 -17.80 5.76 0.37
CA GLY A 147 -18.04 6.97 1.15
C GLY A 147 -17.99 6.68 2.66
N ASP A 148 -18.40 7.68 3.46
CA ASP A 148 -18.36 7.55 4.92
C ASP A 148 -19.37 6.52 5.45
N ASN A 149 -19.03 5.85 6.55
CA ASN A 149 -19.89 4.95 7.32
C ASN A 149 -20.42 3.74 6.54
N ALA A 150 -19.64 3.25 5.57
CA ALA A 150 -19.96 1.99 4.90
C ALA A 150 -19.88 0.81 5.89
N ASN A 151 -20.72 -0.21 5.71
CA ASN A 151 -20.73 -1.42 6.52
C ASN A 151 -20.80 -2.65 5.62
N VAL A 152 -19.73 -3.43 5.55
CA VAL A 152 -19.60 -4.60 4.67
C VAL A 152 -19.08 -5.80 5.45
N GLN A 153 -19.16 -7.01 4.92
CA GLN A 153 -18.55 -8.19 5.53
C GLN A 153 -17.09 -8.31 5.10
N HIS A 154 -16.85 -8.93 3.95
CA HIS A 154 -15.50 -9.17 3.43
C HIS A 154 -15.31 -8.45 2.11
N ILE A 155 -14.13 -7.84 1.94
CA ILE A 155 -13.68 -7.28 0.66
C ILE A 155 -12.52 -8.17 0.17
N GLU A 156 -12.66 -8.75 -1.03
CA GLU A 156 -11.64 -9.59 -1.66
C GLU A 156 -11.38 -9.13 -3.10
N THR A 157 -10.17 -8.64 -3.41
CA THR A 157 -9.88 -8.10 -4.76
C THR A 157 -9.17 -9.10 -5.67
N GLY A 158 -8.22 -9.86 -5.14
CA GLY A 158 -7.58 -11.02 -5.74
C GLY A 158 -6.27 -10.71 -6.49
N ASP A 159 -6.13 -11.16 -7.74
CA ASP A 159 -4.87 -11.00 -8.50
C ASP A 159 -4.90 -9.71 -9.33
N GLY A 160 -3.91 -8.82 -9.20
CA GLY A 160 -3.85 -7.55 -9.93
C GLY A 160 -3.42 -6.42 -9.00
N ASN A 161 -3.15 -5.23 -9.51
CA ASN A 161 -2.82 -4.09 -8.64
C ASN A 161 -4.12 -3.37 -8.25
N ASP A 162 -4.58 -3.65 -7.04
CA ASP A 162 -5.90 -3.24 -6.59
C ASP A 162 -5.87 -1.99 -5.71
N SER A 163 -6.98 -1.25 -5.69
CA SER A 163 -7.15 -0.10 -4.80
C SER A 163 -8.46 -0.17 -4.04
N VAL A 164 -8.38 -0.17 -2.70
CA VAL A 164 -9.53 -0.08 -1.79
C VAL A 164 -9.44 1.23 -1.01
N GLN A 165 -10.40 2.11 -1.22
CA GLN A 165 -10.48 3.41 -0.56
C GLN A 165 -11.78 3.54 0.21
N ALA A 166 -11.73 4.10 1.42
CA ALA A 166 -12.92 4.41 2.19
C ALA A 166 -12.82 5.76 2.89
N GLY A 167 -13.94 6.46 2.96
CA GLY A 167 -14.12 7.61 3.86
C GLY A 167 -14.06 7.20 5.34
N ASN A 168 -14.58 8.06 6.22
CA ASN A 168 -14.51 7.81 7.65
C ASN A 168 -15.53 6.77 8.10
N GLY A 169 -15.21 5.98 9.12
CA GLY A 169 -16.13 5.08 9.81
C GLY A 169 -16.49 3.83 9.00
N LEU A 170 -15.61 3.35 8.11
CA LEU A 170 -15.79 2.04 7.48
C LEU A 170 -15.89 0.97 8.57
N ILE A 171 -16.88 0.08 8.44
CA ILE A 171 -16.95 -1.15 9.21
C ILE A 171 -16.84 -2.30 8.21
N ALA A 172 -15.81 -3.12 8.34
CA ALA A 172 -15.70 -4.39 7.63
C ALA A 172 -15.31 -5.49 8.62
N VAL A 173 -15.42 -6.75 8.20
CA VAL A 173 -14.77 -7.86 8.89
C VAL A 173 -13.35 -7.96 8.38
N ASP A 174 -13.15 -8.28 7.11
CA ASP A 174 -11.81 -8.39 6.53
C ASP A 174 -11.65 -7.60 5.22
N ILE A 175 -10.42 -7.16 4.96
CA ILE A 175 -9.95 -6.80 3.60
C ILE A 175 -8.82 -7.75 3.21
N LYS A 176 -8.96 -8.40 2.05
CA LYS A 176 -7.90 -9.21 1.43
C LYS A 176 -7.64 -8.74 0.01
N THR A 177 -6.44 -8.28 -0.30
CA THR A 177 -6.13 -7.80 -1.66
C THR A 177 -5.59 -8.93 -2.51
N GLY A 178 -4.39 -9.46 -2.32
CA GLY A 178 -3.97 -10.69 -2.98
C GLY A 178 -2.62 -10.54 -3.68
N ASP A 179 -2.45 -11.06 -4.90
CA ASP A 179 -1.15 -10.93 -5.58
C ASP A 179 -1.16 -9.65 -6.44
N GLY A 180 -0.35 -8.66 -6.12
CA GLY A 180 -0.44 -7.32 -6.71
C GLY A 180 0.42 -6.30 -5.97
N ALA A 181 0.66 -5.14 -6.57
CA ALA A 181 1.09 -3.97 -5.80
C ALA A 181 -0.17 -3.18 -5.40
N ASP A 182 -0.70 -3.48 -4.22
CA ASP A 182 -2.03 -3.05 -3.81
C ASP A 182 -2.02 -1.80 -2.95
N ALA A 183 -3.15 -1.10 -2.91
CA ALA A 183 -3.32 0.12 -2.14
C ALA A 183 -4.62 0.11 -1.32
N ILE A 184 -4.50 0.15 0.00
CA ILE A 184 -5.60 0.33 0.94
C ILE A 184 -5.50 1.72 1.58
N GLU A 185 -6.53 2.54 1.47
CA GLU A 185 -6.64 3.84 2.16
C GLU A 185 -7.97 3.95 2.90
N LEU A 186 -7.91 3.93 4.22
CA LEU A 186 -9.08 4.01 5.10
C LEU A 186 -9.06 5.34 5.86
N GLY A 187 -10.18 6.05 5.85
CA GLY A 187 -10.39 7.25 6.66
C GLY A 187 -10.41 6.97 8.17
N ASP A 188 -10.70 8.02 8.94
CA ASP A 188 -10.70 7.93 10.40
C ASP A 188 -11.83 7.01 10.91
N ASP A 189 -11.71 6.52 12.15
CA ASP A 189 -12.70 5.71 12.85
C ASP A 189 -13.07 4.39 12.14
N ALA A 190 -12.24 3.89 11.22
CA ALA A 190 -12.48 2.60 10.57
C ALA A 190 -12.29 1.44 11.56
N PHE A 191 -13.16 0.42 11.47
CA PHE A 191 -13.20 -0.76 12.32
C PHE A 191 -13.19 -2.03 11.46
N LEU A 192 -12.15 -2.85 11.60
CA LEU A 192 -11.97 -4.11 10.89
C LEU A 192 -11.46 -5.19 11.83
N ASP A 193 -11.67 -6.47 11.52
CA ASP A 193 -10.97 -7.56 12.19
C ASP A 193 -9.57 -7.70 11.54
N ASP A 194 -9.50 -8.13 10.27
CA ASP A 194 -8.22 -8.44 9.61
C ASP A 194 -7.98 -7.64 8.31
N ILE A 195 -6.72 -7.25 8.06
CA ILE A 195 -6.22 -6.77 6.76
C ILE A 195 -5.07 -7.69 6.31
N ASP A 196 -5.15 -8.16 5.06
CA ASP A 196 -4.16 -9.04 4.44
C ASP A 196 -3.89 -8.60 2.99
N THR A 197 -2.69 -8.09 2.70
CA THR A 197 -2.40 -7.57 1.36
C THR A 197 -1.81 -8.59 0.38
N GLY A 198 -1.37 -9.76 0.85
CA GLY A 198 -0.94 -10.83 -0.06
C GLY A 198 0.51 -10.74 -0.55
N LYS A 199 0.76 -10.57 -1.84
CA LYS A 199 2.13 -10.50 -2.37
C LYS A 199 2.29 -9.33 -3.32
N GLY A 200 3.38 -8.61 -3.17
CA GLY A 200 3.81 -7.52 -4.02
C GLY A 200 4.18 -6.34 -3.15
N ASN A 201 4.32 -5.14 -3.72
CA ASN A 201 4.74 -4.00 -2.92
C ASN A 201 3.52 -3.18 -2.57
N ASP A 202 3.02 -3.36 -1.36
CA ASP A 202 1.71 -2.87 -0.96
C ASP A 202 1.80 -1.56 -0.16
N THR A 203 0.72 -0.78 -0.23
CA THR A 203 0.55 0.43 0.56
C THR A 203 -0.72 0.34 1.39
N VAL A 204 -0.60 0.47 2.70
CA VAL A 204 -1.74 0.51 3.63
C VAL A 204 -1.73 1.83 4.39
N VAL A 205 -2.81 2.60 4.30
CA VAL A 205 -3.01 3.86 5.02
C VAL A 205 -4.25 3.73 5.89
N LEU A 206 -4.04 3.80 7.20
CA LEU A 206 -5.10 3.72 8.20
C LEU A 206 -5.23 5.09 8.88
N GLY A 207 -6.42 5.67 8.85
CA GLY A 207 -6.74 6.97 9.43
C GLY A 207 -6.61 7.03 10.96
N ASP A 208 -6.98 8.18 11.53
CA ASP A 208 -6.99 8.36 12.98
C ASP A 208 -8.05 7.44 13.63
N ASP A 209 -7.79 6.98 14.85
CA ASP A 209 -8.70 6.14 15.64
C ASP A 209 -9.12 4.81 14.96
N PHE A 210 -8.32 4.33 13.99
CA PHE A 210 -8.49 3.00 13.38
C PHE A 210 -8.48 1.89 14.45
N THR A 211 -9.38 0.93 14.34
CA THR A 211 -9.40 -0.26 15.20
C THR A 211 -9.35 -1.52 14.36
N GLY A 212 -8.40 -2.41 14.66
CA GLY A 212 -8.49 -3.79 14.20
C GLY A 212 -7.64 -4.79 14.95
N ASP A 213 -7.79 -6.07 14.58
CA ASP A 213 -7.14 -7.18 15.26
C ASP A 213 -5.78 -7.47 14.60
N HIS A 214 -5.76 -7.84 13.32
CA HIS A 214 -4.54 -8.22 12.59
C HIS A 214 -4.34 -7.42 11.31
N VAL A 215 -3.13 -6.92 11.07
CA VAL A 215 -2.74 -6.31 9.80
C VAL A 215 -1.45 -6.96 9.31
N GLU A 216 -1.51 -7.62 8.15
CA GLU A 216 -0.38 -8.33 7.57
C GLU A 216 -0.16 -7.97 6.10
N THR A 217 1.08 -7.62 5.74
CA THR A 217 1.42 -7.28 4.34
C THR A 217 2.18 -8.37 3.59
N LYS A 218 2.54 -9.45 4.30
CA LYS A 218 3.08 -10.70 3.72
C LYS A 218 4.32 -10.50 2.85
N ASP A 219 4.33 -10.79 1.55
CA ASP A 219 5.58 -10.84 0.75
C ASP A 219 5.73 -9.57 -0.08
N GLY A 220 6.72 -8.72 0.19
CA GLY A 220 6.74 -7.41 -0.43
C GLY A 220 7.81 -6.47 0.10
N ASP A 221 8.02 -5.33 -0.55
CA ASP A 221 8.62 -4.18 0.11
C ASP A 221 7.48 -3.19 0.42
N ASP A 222 6.84 -3.35 1.57
CA ASP A 222 5.55 -2.71 1.87
C ASP A 222 5.66 -1.38 2.61
N LEU A 223 4.59 -0.59 2.57
CA LEU A 223 4.49 0.69 3.25
C LEU A 223 3.17 0.82 4.02
N VAL A 224 3.27 0.87 5.34
CA VAL A 224 2.11 1.00 6.24
C VAL A 224 2.15 2.35 6.96
N PHE A 225 1.08 3.12 6.86
CA PHE A 225 0.83 4.35 7.61
C PHE A 225 -0.32 4.16 8.59
N ILE A 226 -0.12 4.61 9.83
CA ILE A 226 -1.10 4.51 10.91
C ILE A 226 -1.31 5.89 11.53
N GLY A 227 -2.57 6.32 11.53
CA GLY A 227 -3.05 7.51 12.20
C GLY A 227 -2.86 7.49 13.71
N SER A 228 -3.12 8.62 14.33
CA SER A 228 -3.10 8.76 15.77
C SER A 228 -4.28 8.03 16.41
N GLY A 229 -4.12 7.53 17.64
CA GLY A 229 -5.23 6.88 18.36
C GLY A 229 -5.58 5.46 17.88
N ALA A 230 -4.96 4.96 16.81
CA ALA A 230 -5.23 3.63 16.31
C ALA A 230 -4.90 2.52 17.33
N THR A 231 -5.70 1.47 17.33
CA THR A 231 -5.52 0.25 18.12
C THR A 231 -5.48 -0.95 17.19
N ILE A 232 -4.31 -1.60 17.15
CA ILE A 232 -4.07 -2.82 16.38
C ILE A 232 -3.46 -3.86 17.33
N ASP A 233 -4.03 -5.06 17.37
CA ASP A 233 -3.55 -6.13 18.26
C ASP A 233 -2.26 -6.76 17.74
N ASP A 234 -2.16 -7.04 16.43
CA ASP A 234 -0.97 -7.54 15.75
C ASP A 234 -0.76 -6.88 14.39
N LEU A 235 0.50 -6.51 14.12
CA LEU A 235 0.89 -5.77 12.92
C LEU A 235 2.18 -6.39 12.37
N ASP A 236 2.10 -7.11 11.25
CA ASP A 236 3.20 -7.87 10.67
C ASP A 236 3.48 -7.48 9.23
N GLY A 237 4.65 -6.91 8.96
CA GLY A 237 5.10 -6.62 7.59
C GLY A 237 5.41 -7.89 6.78
N GLY A 238 5.60 -9.03 7.46
CA GLY A 238 5.93 -10.28 6.79
C GLY A 238 7.38 -10.32 6.25
N ASN A 239 7.51 -10.68 4.98
CA ASN A 239 8.74 -10.88 4.22
C ASN A 239 8.99 -9.75 3.22
N GLY A 240 9.77 -8.76 3.65
CA GLY A 240 10.68 -8.04 2.77
C GLY A 240 11.17 -6.77 3.43
N SER A 241 11.27 -5.68 2.66
CA SER A 241 11.82 -4.40 3.12
C SER A 241 10.75 -3.44 3.63
N ASP A 242 9.91 -3.89 4.56
CA ASP A 242 8.66 -3.21 4.90
C ASP A 242 8.88 -1.97 5.78
N THR A 243 8.05 -0.95 5.61
CA THR A 243 8.17 0.31 6.34
C THR A 243 6.89 0.64 7.09
N LEU A 244 7.03 0.95 8.38
CA LEU A 244 5.92 1.41 9.22
C LEU A 244 6.07 2.87 9.63
N VAL A 245 5.00 3.64 9.42
CA VAL A 245 4.84 5.03 9.86
C VAL A 245 3.66 5.13 10.81
N SER A 246 3.94 5.05 12.10
CA SER A 246 2.86 5.13 13.09
C SER A 246 2.90 6.43 13.87
N GLN A 247 1.73 7.07 14.00
CA GLN A 247 1.50 8.19 14.92
C GLN A 247 1.09 7.73 16.32
N THR A 248 1.03 6.41 16.55
CA THR A 248 0.71 5.78 17.83
C THR A 248 1.64 4.59 18.11
N ASP A 249 1.75 4.15 19.37
CA ASP A 249 2.51 2.94 19.69
C ASP A 249 1.60 1.72 19.48
N ILE A 250 1.99 0.81 18.57
CA ILE A 250 1.31 -0.47 18.36
C ILE A 250 1.99 -1.55 19.22
N ALA A 251 1.21 -2.38 19.89
CA ALA A 251 1.70 -3.25 20.95
C ALA A 251 2.56 -4.42 20.41
N ASN A 252 2.09 -5.08 19.35
CA ASN A 252 2.81 -6.15 18.68
C ASN A 252 3.09 -5.71 17.24
N THR A 253 4.37 -5.60 16.91
CA THR A 253 4.81 -5.12 15.60
C THR A 253 6.01 -5.94 15.14
N SER A 254 5.92 -6.59 13.98
CA SER A 254 6.97 -7.40 13.35
C SER A 254 7.03 -7.16 11.84
N GLY A 255 8.02 -7.74 11.14
CA GLY A 255 8.20 -7.54 9.69
C GLY A 255 8.81 -6.19 9.32
N PHE A 256 8.43 -5.09 9.97
CA PHE A 256 8.87 -3.74 9.59
C PHE A 256 10.35 -3.45 9.85
N GLU A 257 10.98 -2.93 8.80
CA GLU A 257 12.31 -2.36 8.81
C GLU A 257 12.32 -0.98 9.48
N ASN A 258 13.24 -0.79 10.41
CA ASN A 258 13.49 0.51 11.00
C ASN A 258 14.91 1.01 10.66
N VAL A 259 14.92 2.09 9.87
CA VAL A 259 15.87 3.21 9.90
C VAL A 259 17.19 3.02 9.12
N ILE A 260 17.55 4.02 8.30
CA ILE A 260 18.92 4.33 7.82
C ILE A 260 19.45 5.50 8.66
N CYS A 261 20.40 5.26 9.55
CA CYS A 261 20.94 6.27 10.47
C CYS A 261 22.37 5.99 10.90
N PHE A 262 23.08 7.07 11.22
CA PHE A 262 24.31 7.03 11.98
C PHE A 262 24.02 7.09 13.48
N VAL A 263 24.76 6.35 14.28
CA VAL A 263 24.69 6.51 15.75
C VAL A 263 25.55 7.69 16.18
N ARG A 264 25.13 8.39 17.24
CA ARG A 264 25.91 9.44 17.92
C ARG A 264 27.39 9.07 18.08
N GLY A 265 28.27 10.02 17.77
CA GLY A 265 29.72 9.88 17.86
C GLY A 265 30.37 9.31 16.60
N THR A 266 29.58 8.89 15.60
CA THR A 266 30.07 8.50 14.27
C THR A 266 30.70 9.71 13.60
N LEU A 267 31.95 9.56 13.16
CA LEU A 267 32.66 10.63 12.46
C LEU A 267 32.35 10.63 10.97
N ILE A 268 31.89 11.75 10.43
CA ILE A 268 31.63 11.95 9.00
C ILE A 268 32.71 12.83 8.39
N LEU A 269 33.17 12.50 7.18
CA LEU A 269 34.18 13.27 6.48
C LEU A 269 33.61 14.57 5.88
N THR A 270 34.12 15.69 6.37
CA THR A 270 33.83 17.04 5.86
C THR A 270 35.04 17.61 5.13
N GLU A 271 34.88 18.76 4.45
CA GLU A 271 36.01 19.49 3.86
C GLU A 271 37.09 19.90 4.90
N ASN A 272 36.70 20.00 6.17
CA ASN A 272 37.56 20.37 7.29
C ASN A 272 38.09 19.16 8.08
N GLY A 273 37.85 17.94 7.56
CA GLY A 273 38.19 16.68 8.21
C GLY A 273 36.99 15.99 8.86
N TYR A 274 37.27 15.03 9.73
CA TYR A 274 36.23 14.22 10.37
C TYR A 274 35.54 14.97 11.51
N VAL A 275 34.21 15.06 11.46
CA VAL A 275 33.37 15.72 12.47
C VAL A 275 32.33 14.72 12.99
N PRO A 276 32.08 14.65 14.32
CA PRO A 276 30.99 13.83 14.87
C PRO A 276 29.64 14.23 14.27
N VAL A 277 28.80 13.24 13.94
CA VAL A 277 27.51 13.48 13.29
C VAL A 277 26.61 14.41 14.10
N GLU A 278 26.69 14.39 15.43
CA GLU A 278 25.93 15.27 16.32
C GLU A 278 26.38 16.75 16.31
N ASP A 279 27.58 17.04 15.82
CA ASP A 279 28.13 18.39 15.73
C ASP A 279 27.91 19.02 14.35
N LEU A 280 27.49 18.22 13.35
CA LEU A 280 27.18 18.68 12.00
C LEU A 280 25.92 19.56 11.98
N ARG A 281 25.91 20.49 11.03
CA ARG A 281 24.79 21.42 10.81
C ARG A 281 24.48 21.54 9.34
N GLU A 282 23.25 21.98 9.05
CA GLU A 282 22.87 22.38 7.70
C GLU A 282 23.87 23.42 7.14
N GLY A 283 24.27 23.21 5.89
CA GLY A 283 25.27 24.01 5.21
C GLY A 283 26.71 23.55 5.40
N ASP A 284 27.01 22.65 6.35
CA ASP A 284 28.34 22.03 6.44
C ASP A 284 28.61 21.21 5.17
N ILE A 285 29.87 21.18 4.72
CA ILE A 285 30.25 20.58 3.45
C ILE A 285 30.82 19.18 3.69
N LEU A 286 30.13 18.15 3.19
CA LEU A 286 30.55 16.76 3.22
C LEU A 286 31.32 16.38 1.96
N ILE A 287 32.33 15.52 2.12
CA ILE A 287 33.01 14.93 0.97
C ILE A 287 32.16 13.76 0.46
N THR A 288 31.73 13.83 -0.79
CA THR A 288 31.02 12.75 -1.48
C THR A 288 31.94 12.01 -2.45
N LEU A 289 31.58 10.78 -2.80
CA LEU A 289 32.35 9.95 -3.74
C LEU A 289 32.26 10.47 -5.18
N ASP A 290 31.05 10.81 -5.63
CA ASP A 290 30.76 11.03 -7.06
C ASP A 290 30.79 12.51 -7.47
N HIS A 291 30.27 13.40 -6.60
CA HIS A 291 29.98 14.78 -6.96
C HIS A 291 30.83 15.81 -6.21
N GLY A 292 31.93 15.38 -5.60
CA GLY A 292 32.83 16.24 -4.84
C GLY A 292 32.19 16.77 -3.54
N PRO A 293 32.68 17.89 -2.98
CA PRO A 293 32.14 18.42 -1.74
C PRO A 293 30.71 18.96 -1.91
N GLN A 294 29.75 18.47 -1.10
CA GLN A 294 28.33 18.82 -1.17
C GLN A 294 27.80 19.28 0.20
N PRO A 295 26.89 20.27 0.25
CA PRO A 295 26.35 20.78 1.50
C PRO A 295 25.28 19.85 2.11
N ILE A 296 25.27 19.75 3.43
CA ILE A 296 24.14 19.18 4.18
C ILE A 296 22.93 20.09 3.97
N ARG A 297 21.84 19.50 3.49
CA ARG A 297 20.56 20.17 3.29
C ARG A 297 19.62 20.03 4.47
N TRP A 298 19.74 18.91 5.16
CA TRP A 298 18.96 18.65 6.35
C TRP A 298 19.65 17.62 7.24
N ILE A 299 19.54 17.80 8.54
CA ILE A 299 20.04 16.87 9.55
C ILE A 299 19.08 16.84 10.74
N ALA A 300 18.74 15.64 11.21
CA ALA A 300 17.91 15.46 12.39
C ALA A 300 18.35 14.25 13.21
N SER A 301 17.99 14.26 14.50
CA SER A 301 18.24 13.14 15.40
C SER A 301 17.01 12.70 16.18
N SER A 302 17.03 11.45 16.61
CA SER A 302 16.02 10.85 17.50
C SER A 302 16.68 9.87 18.47
N GLN A 303 16.14 9.77 19.68
CA GLN A 303 16.58 8.81 20.69
C GLN A 303 15.56 7.67 20.81
N THR A 304 16.05 6.44 20.89
CA THR A 304 15.22 5.25 21.08
C THR A 304 15.93 4.19 21.91
N MET A 305 15.19 3.21 22.41
CA MET A 305 15.75 2.05 23.09
C MET A 305 16.39 1.11 22.06
N ALA A 306 17.63 0.67 22.32
CA ALA A 306 18.36 -0.23 21.43
C ALA A 306 17.86 -1.69 21.55
N PHE A 307 16.66 -1.97 21.05
CA PHE A 307 16.04 -3.30 21.08
C PHE A 307 15.36 -3.62 19.75
N GLY A 308 15.25 -4.91 19.40
CA GLY A 308 14.60 -5.35 18.16
C GLY A 308 15.23 -4.71 16.91
N SER A 309 14.39 -4.14 16.04
CA SER A 309 14.82 -3.42 14.83
C SER A 309 15.54 -2.09 15.12
N HIS A 310 15.41 -1.55 16.33
CA HIS A 310 16.11 -0.32 16.75
C HIS A 310 17.51 -0.57 17.34
N ALA A 311 17.92 -1.83 17.52
CA ALA A 311 19.26 -2.14 17.98
C ALA A 311 20.30 -1.83 16.89
N PRO A 312 21.36 -1.07 17.19
CA PRO A 312 22.37 -0.70 16.19
C PRO A 312 23.21 -1.90 15.76
N VAL A 313 23.69 -1.84 14.53
CA VAL A 313 24.75 -2.70 14.02
C VAL A 313 26.10 -2.04 14.30
N ARG A 314 26.97 -2.78 14.99
CA ARG A 314 28.38 -2.43 15.17
C ARG A 314 29.21 -3.11 14.11
N ILE A 315 29.87 -2.31 13.27
CA ILE A 315 30.91 -2.74 12.34
C ILE A 315 32.27 -2.46 13.01
N ARG A 316 33.00 -3.51 13.37
CA ARG A 316 34.30 -3.38 14.04
C ARG A 316 35.31 -2.66 13.16
N ARG A 317 36.20 -1.91 13.81
CA ARG A 317 37.32 -1.22 13.18
C ARG A 317 38.05 -2.10 12.17
N GLY A 318 38.16 -1.61 10.94
CA GLY A 318 38.94 -2.21 9.86
C GLY A 318 38.21 -3.24 9.01
N LYS A 319 36.98 -3.65 9.36
CA LYS A 319 36.21 -4.64 8.58
C LYS A 319 35.97 -4.18 7.14
N PHE A 320 35.60 -2.91 6.95
CA PHE A 320 35.39 -2.31 5.63
C PHE A 320 36.32 -1.12 5.37
N GLY A 321 37.52 -1.14 5.98
CA GLY A 321 38.47 -0.02 5.92
C GLY A 321 38.18 1.12 6.89
N ASN A 322 37.13 1.00 7.71
CA ASN A 322 36.76 1.98 8.73
C ASN A 322 37.86 2.12 9.79
N ALA A 323 38.20 3.36 10.14
CA ALA A 323 39.26 3.72 11.07
C ALA A 323 38.91 3.46 12.54
N ARG A 324 37.61 3.42 12.88
CA ARG A 324 37.05 3.13 14.21
C ARG A 324 35.83 2.21 14.07
N ASP A 325 35.32 1.69 15.19
CA ASP A 325 34.03 1.00 15.18
C ASP A 325 32.96 1.94 14.65
N LEU A 326 32.27 1.52 13.59
CA LEU A 326 31.19 2.26 12.96
C LEU A 326 29.87 1.70 13.49
N TRP A 327 28.98 2.59 13.91
CA TRP A 327 27.70 2.26 14.50
C TRP A 327 26.59 2.87 13.66
N VAL A 328 25.76 2.02 13.11
CA VAL A 328 24.67 2.41 12.22
C VAL A 328 23.41 1.64 12.58
N SER A 329 22.26 2.11 12.12
CA SER A 329 21.03 1.32 12.19
C SER A 329 21.13 0.08 11.29
N GLN A 330 20.22 -0.88 11.50
CA GLN A 330 20.23 -2.15 10.77
C GLN A 330 20.12 -1.98 9.26
N GLN A 331 19.35 -1.02 8.77
CA GLN A 331 19.16 -0.82 7.33
C GLN A 331 20.12 0.17 6.69
N HIS A 332 21.05 0.76 7.45
CA HIS A 332 22.00 1.69 6.87
C HIS A 332 22.85 0.98 5.82
N ARG A 333 22.81 1.45 4.56
CA ARG A 333 23.47 0.76 3.46
C ARG A 333 24.93 1.18 3.36
N MET A 334 25.77 0.15 3.34
CA MET A 334 27.21 0.25 3.15
C MET A 334 27.52 0.06 1.67
N LEU A 335 28.45 0.85 1.13
CA LEU A 335 28.91 0.63 -0.23
C LEU A 335 29.85 -0.59 -0.26
N VAL A 336 29.47 -1.62 -1.01
CA VAL A 336 30.31 -2.79 -1.28
C VAL A 336 30.81 -2.68 -2.71
N ALA A 337 32.13 -2.49 -2.84
CA ALA A 337 32.83 -2.27 -4.10
C ALA A 337 34.05 -3.21 -4.21
N ASP A 338 33.81 -4.52 -4.15
CA ASP A 338 34.86 -5.53 -4.24
C ASP A 338 34.55 -6.62 -5.27
N TRP A 339 35.48 -7.57 -5.44
CA TRP A 339 35.35 -8.63 -6.45
C TRP A 339 34.07 -9.46 -6.32
N ARG A 340 33.44 -9.50 -5.14
CA ARG A 340 32.21 -10.26 -4.91
C ARG A 340 31.01 -9.60 -5.59
N SER A 341 30.94 -8.27 -5.62
CA SER A 341 29.82 -7.57 -6.26
C SER A 341 29.80 -7.80 -7.77
N ASP A 342 30.98 -7.77 -8.41
CA ASP A 342 31.14 -8.07 -9.84
C ASP A 342 30.84 -9.55 -10.12
N PHE A 343 31.33 -10.45 -9.25
CA PHE A 343 31.15 -11.90 -9.43
C PHE A 343 29.69 -12.37 -9.25
N PHE A 344 28.97 -11.85 -8.25
CA PHE A 344 27.61 -12.30 -7.93
C PHE A 344 26.52 -11.52 -8.67
N PHE A 345 26.73 -10.22 -8.91
CA PHE A 345 25.67 -9.34 -9.44
C PHE A 345 26.02 -8.70 -10.78
N GLY A 346 27.26 -8.86 -11.27
CA GLY A 346 27.74 -8.17 -12.48
C GLY A 346 27.83 -6.66 -12.31
N LEU A 347 27.90 -6.17 -11.06
CA LEU A 347 27.93 -4.76 -10.70
C LEU A 347 29.21 -4.44 -9.92
N ASN A 348 29.89 -3.36 -10.31
CA ASN A 348 31.14 -2.96 -9.65
C ASN A 348 30.93 -2.40 -8.24
N GLU A 349 29.74 -1.85 -7.95
CA GLU A 349 29.41 -1.20 -6.69
C GLU A 349 27.92 -1.43 -6.38
N VAL A 350 27.62 -1.87 -5.16
CA VAL A 350 26.25 -2.10 -4.68
C VAL A 350 26.08 -1.57 -3.26
N LEU A 351 24.86 -1.17 -2.91
CA LEU A 351 24.47 -0.79 -1.55
C LEU A 351 23.88 -1.99 -0.83
N CYS A 352 24.47 -2.36 0.32
CA CYS A 352 24.04 -3.49 1.13
C CYS A 352 23.75 -3.04 2.57
N SER A 353 22.56 -3.35 3.09
CA SER A 353 22.17 -3.03 4.47
C SER A 353 23.12 -3.66 5.49
N ALA A 354 23.45 -2.90 6.55
CA ALA A 354 24.36 -3.37 7.60
C ALA A 354 23.89 -4.68 8.25
N LYS A 355 22.57 -4.90 8.42
CA LYS A 355 21.97 -6.13 8.92
C LYS A 355 22.27 -7.34 8.04
N HIS A 356 22.35 -7.16 6.72
CA HIS A 356 22.68 -8.24 5.79
C HIS A 356 24.16 -8.62 5.82
N LEU A 357 25.00 -7.74 6.37
CA LEU A 357 26.44 -7.95 6.55
C LEU A 357 26.79 -8.55 7.92
N VAL A 358 25.81 -8.80 8.79
CA VAL A 358 26.02 -9.38 10.13
C VAL A 358 26.61 -10.78 10.01
N ASP A 359 27.77 -10.98 10.66
CA ASP A 359 28.52 -12.23 10.66
C ASP A 359 28.76 -12.78 12.09
N ASP A 360 28.11 -12.18 13.08
CA ASP A 360 28.24 -12.43 14.53
C ASP A 360 29.69 -12.38 15.03
N LYS A 361 30.58 -11.74 14.28
CA LYS A 361 31.99 -11.58 14.59
C LYS A 361 32.36 -10.11 14.48
N ASP A 362 32.64 -9.64 13.28
CA ASP A 362 33.12 -8.28 13.04
C ASP A 362 31.98 -7.31 12.70
N VAL A 363 30.81 -7.84 12.36
CA VAL A 363 29.56 -7.10 12.21
C VAL A 363 28.49 -7.77 13.07
N GLU A 364 27.97 -7.07 14.06
CA GLU A 364 27.04 -7.63 15.05
C GLU A 364 25.93 -6.64 15.44
N ILE A 365 24.74 -7.15 15.74
CA ILE A 365 23.64 -6.36 16.32
C ILE A 365 23.87 -6.26 17.83
N VAL A 366 23.83 -5.05 18.37
CA VAL A 366 24.08 -4.79 19.79
C VAL A 366 22.81 -4.27 20.47
N THR A 367 22.28 -5.04 21.41
CA THR A 367 21.07 -4.68 22.15
C THR A 367 21.38 -4.07 23.52
N GLY A 368 20.50 -3.20 24.00
CA GLY A 368 20.51 -2.62 25.34
C GLY A 368 20.93 -1.16 25.41
N GLY A 369 20.27 -0.41 26.30
CA GLY A 369 20.51 1.02 26.51
C GLY A 369 19.68 1.91 25.59
N VAL A 370 20.02 3.20 25.57
CA VAL A 370 19.42 4.22 24.71
C VAL A 370 20.45 4.57 23.62
N VAL A 371 20.00 4.61 22.38
CA VAL A 371 20.77 5.00 21.21
C VAL A 371 20.19 6.29 20.63
N GLU A 372 21.05 7.18 20.15
CA GLU A 372 20.66 8.37 19.42
C GLU A 372 21.11 8.24 17.97
N TYR A 373 20.16 8.32 17.05
CA TYR A 373 20.32 8.15 15.62
C TYR A 373 20.25 9.48 14.89
N PHE A 374 21.03 9.63 13.82
CA PHE A 374 21.14 10.84 13.01
C PHE A 374 20.91 10.54 11.53
N HIS A 375 20.06 11.34 10.89
CA HIS A 375 19.81 11.33 9.44
C HIS A 375 20.51 12.52 8.80
N VAL A 376 21.21 12.30 7.68
CA VAL A 376 21.97 13.36 6.98
C VAL A 376 21.58 13.37 5.51
N MET A 377 20.87 14.41 5.08
CA MET A 377 20.35 14.57 3.71
C MET A 377 21.10 15.68 2.98
N LEU A 378 21.34 15.47 1.68
CA LEU A 378 22.02 16.41 0.79
C LEU A 378 21.04 16.88 -0.31
N ASP A 379 21.54 17.44 -1.41
CA ASP A 379 20.68 17.81 -2.55
C ASP A 379 20.18 16.60 -3.36
N ARG A 380 20.85 15.46 -3.21
CA ARG A 380 20.56 14.20 -3.88
C ARG A 380 21.05 13.05 -3.01
N HIS A 381 20.74 11.81 -3.38
CA HIS A 381 21.37 10.65 -2.77
C HIS A 381 22.87 10.64 -3.10
N GLU A 382 23.72 10.67 -2.08
CA GLU A 382 25.16 10.66 -2.23
C GLU A 382 25.79 9.53 -1.44
N ILE A 383 26.94 9.06 -1.91
CA ILE A 383 27.83 8.23 -1.10
C ILE A 383 28.78 9.17 -0.33
N ILE A 384 28.75 9.06 1.00
CA ILE A 384 29.58 9.82 1.93
C ILE A 384 30.54 8.88 2.69
N PHE A 385 31.42 9.44 3.51
CA PHE A 385 32.38 8.64 4.28
C PHE A 385 32.14 8.74 5.78
N ALA A 386 31.74 7.63 6.38
CA ALA A 386 31.55 7.48 7.83
C ALA A 386 32.65 6.59 8.40
N GLU A 387 33.38 7.11 9.39
CA GLU A 387 34.59 6.50 9.96
C GLU A 387 35.62 6.07 8.90
N GLY A 388 35.60 6.69 7.72
CA GLY A 388 36.49 6.39 6.59
C GLY A 388 36.00 5.30 5.63
N THR A 389 34.82 4.72 5.85
CA THR A 389 34.16 3.79 4.92
C THR A 389 33.05 4.50 4.16
N ALA A 390 32.88 4.12 2.89
CA ALA A 390 31.81 4.65 2.03
C ALA A 390 30.44 4.09 2.44
N THR A 391 29.49 4.98 2.71
CA THR A 391 28.10 4.68 3.09
C THR A 391 27.16 5.63 2.39
N GLU A 392 25.87 5.34 2.44
CA GLU A 392 24.88 6.26 1.90
C GLU A 392 24.62 7.50 2.79
N SER A 393 24.18 8.58 2.16
CA SER A 393 23.41 9.64 2.80
C SER A 393 21.94 9.23 2.94
N PHE A 394 21.16 9.97 3.72
CA PHE A 394 19.72 9.75 3.80
C PHE A 394 19.03 10.00 2.45
N PHE A 395 18.21 9.02 2.04
CA PHE A 395 17.31 9.12 0.89
C PHE A 395 15.87 9.33 1.39
N PRO A 396 15.28 10.53 1.23
CA PRO A 396 13.87 10.80 1.51
C PRO A 396 12.98 10.28 0.36
N GLY A 397 13.10 8.99 0.02
CA GLY A 397 12.02 8.30 -0.68
C GLY A 397 10.82 8.13 0.26
N ASP A 398 9.75 7.52 -0.23
CA ASP A 398 8.53 7.30 0.57
C ASP A 398 8.85 6.62 1.91
N VAL A 399 9.75 5.62 1.87
CA VAL A 399 10.34 4.90 3.00
C VAL A 399 11.21 5.78 3.94
N GLY A 400 11.95 6.75 3.40
CA GLY A 400 12.79 7.63 4.21
C GLY A 400 11.98 8.65 5.00
N LEU A 401 11.01 9.30 4.34
CA LEU A 401 10.14 10.34 4.92
C LEU A 401 9.24 9.80 6.03
N ALA A 402 8.72 8.60 5.79
CA ALA A 402 7.96 7.75 6.67
C ALA A 402 8.58 7.60 8.07
N VAL A 403 9.88 7.38 8.14
CA VAL A 403 10.58 6.91 9.35
C VAL A 403 11.04 8.05 10.27
N LEU A 404 10.82 9.31 9.86
CA LEU A 404 11.20 10.47 10.65
C LEU A 404 10.22 10.72 11.79
N SER A 405 10.74 11.01 12.99
CA SER A 405 9.91 11.50 14.11
C SER A 405 9.01 12.67 13.66
N THR A 406 7.82 12.82 14.26
CA THR A 406 6.88 13.90 13.88
C THR A 406 7.53 15.29 13.84
N SER A 407 8.46 15.57 14.75
CA SER A 407 9.23 16.82 14.73
C SER A 407 10.24 16.91 13.58
N ALA A 408 10.95 15.81 13.29
CA ALA A 408 11.94 15.75 12.22
C ALA A 408 11.25 15.80 10.84
N ARG A 409 10.14 15.09 10.67
CA ARG A 409 9.32 15.10 9.46
C ARG A 409 8.71 16.48 9.19
N ARG A 410 8.16 17.12 10.23
CA ARG A 410 7.62 18.48 10.11
C ARG A 410 8.70 19.51 9.75
N ASP A 411 9.90 19.37 10.33
CA ASP A 411 11.04 20.24 9.99
C ASP A 411 11.50 20.01 8.54
N LEU A 412 11.56 18.75 8.10
CA LEU A 412 11.89 18.40 6.73
C LEU A 412 10.86 18.97 5.75
N TYR A 413 9.56 18.76 5.98
CA TYR A 413 8.48 19.29 5.14
C TYR A 413 8.40 20.82 5.14
N ALA A 414 8.73 21.48 6.25
CA ALA A 414 8.81 22.95 6.28
C ALA A 414 9.92 23.48 5.35
N ARG A 415 10.97 22.69 5.12
CA ARG A 415 12.13 23.07 4.30
C ARG A 415 12.02 22.58 2.86
N PHE A 416 11.38 21.44 2.65
CA PHE A 416 11.16 20.80 1.36
C PHE A 416 9.66 20.53 1.18
N PRO A 417 8.83 21.57 1.02
CA PRO A 417 7.37 21.43 0.96
C PRO A 417 6.88 20.65 -0.27
N LYS A 418 7.70 20.48 -1.29
CA LYS A 418 7.39 19.69 -2.49
C LYS A 418 7.62 18.18 -2.31
N LEU A 419 8.17 17.75 -1.17
CA LEU A 419 8.17 16.33 -0.78
C LEU A 419 6.78 15.88 -0.29
N ILE A 420 5.83 16.81 -0.11
CA ILE A 420 4.47 16.52 0.40
C ILE A 420 3.52 16.06 -0.71
N ASP A 421 3.69 16.54 -1.95
CA ASP A 421 2.74 16.32 -3.05
C ASP A 421 3.24 15.36 -4.13
N GLY A 422 4.39 14.70 -3.89
CA GLY A 422 5.03 13.79 -4.84
C GLY A 422 5.50 14.46 -6.15
N SER A 423 5.44 15.79 -6.26
CA SER A 423 5.72 16.51 -7.52
C SER A 423 7.20 16.70 -7.81
N GLU A 424 8.08 16.49 -6.82
CA GLU A 424 9.53 16.61 -6.93
C GLU A 424 10.20 15.31 -6.44
N VAL A 425 10.70 14.51 -7.38
CA VAL A 425 11.50 13.31 -7.09
C VAL A 425 12.87 13.77 -6.58
N TYR A 426 13.25 13.41 -5.35
CA TYR A 426 14.58 13.70 -4.78
C TYR A 426 15.75 13.15 -5.62
N GLY A 427 15.42 12.26 -6.56
CA GLY A 427 16.30 11.65 -7.55
C GLY A 427 16.37 10.15 -7.36
N ASP A 428 17.23 9.48 -8.13
CA ASP A 428 17.48 8.06 -7.97
C ASP A 428 18.50 7.81 -6.84
N LEU A 429 18.54 6.57 -6.34
CA LEU A 429 19.63 6.11 -5.49
C LEU A 429 20.97 6.21 -6.24
N ALA A 430 21.99 6.73 -5.56
CA ALA A 430 23.37 6.77 -6.05
C ALA A 430 23.88 5.44 -6.62
N ARG A 431 23.46 4.29 -6.09
CA ARG A 431 23.81 2.94 -6.58
C ARG A 431 22.64 1.96 -6.37
N PRO A 432 22.58 0.85 -7.13
CA PRO A 432 21.62 -0.23 -6.90
C PRO A 432 21.79 -0.88 -5.54
N THR A 433 20.69 -1.42 -5.02
CA THR A 433 20.62 -2.16 -3.75
C THR A 433 20.67 -3.66 -4.00
N VAL A 434 21.02 -4.42 -2.96
CA VAL A 434 20.97 -5.90 -2.99
C VAL A 434 20.05 -6.44 -1.92
N ALA A 435 19.35 -7.54 -2.24
CA ALA A 435 18.41 -8.20 -1.35
C ALA A 435 19.12 -8.92 -0.18
N ARG A 436 18.37 -9.35 0.84
CA ARG A 436 18.93 -10.04 2.02
C ARG A 436 19.81 -11.24 1.68
N TRP A 437 19.33 -12.14 0.83
CA TRP A 437 20.06 -13.36 0.48
C TRP A 437 21.33 -13.05 -0.33
N GLU A 438 21.31 -11.99 -1.13
CA GLU A 438 22.46 -11.47 -1.87
C GLU A 438 23.52 -10.87 -0.93
N GLY A 439 23.08 -10.10 0.07
CA GLY A 439 23.97 -9.51 1.07
C GLY A 439 24.75 -10.55 1.87
N THR A 440 24.17 -11.73 2.16
CA THR A 440 24.89 -12.81 2.86
C THR A 440 26.09 -13.35 2.06
N LEU A 441 26.05 -13.28 0.73
CA LEU A 441 27.18 -13.66 -0.14
C LEU A 441 28.34 -12.66 -0.04
N LEU A 442 28.03 -11.40 0.28
CA LEU A 442 29.02 -10.33 0.48
C LEU A 442 29.67 -10.36 1.87
N ALA A 443 28.99 -10.93 2.86
CA ALA A 443 29.48 -11.03 4.24
C ALA A 443 30.58 -12.09 4.44
N ALA A 444 30.69 -13.05 3.51
CA ALA A 444 31.50 -14.28 3.60
C ALA A 444 33.02 -14.11 3.50
#